data_AF-A0A6A9T200-F1
#
_entry.id   AF-A0A6A9T200-F1
#
_cell.length_a   1.000
_cell.length_b   1.000
_cell.length_c   1.000
_cell.angle_alpha   90.00
_cell.angle_beta   90.00
_cell.angle_gamma   90.00
#
_symmetry.space_group_name_H-M   'P 1'
#
loop_
_entity.id
_entity.type
_entity.pdbx_description
1 polymer ?
#
loop_
_entity_poly.entity_id
_entity_poly.type
_entity_poly.pdbx_seq_one_letter_code
_entity_poly.pdbx_strand_id
1 'polypeptide(L)' 'MAILYTDEIRDMTAAERQVELEELETELLNSKAQRAAGGMPESPGRVKELKKTIARIKTIQQEEGDFEDE' A
#
# COMPACT_ATOMS: atom_id res chain seq x y z
N MET A 1 10.94 7.81 -2.49
CA MET A 1 11.15 7.39 -1.10
C MET A 1 10.19 6.24 -0.79
N ALA A 2 10.50 5.38 0.18
CA ALA A 2 9.55 4.35 0.60
C ALA A 2 8.48 4.99 1.48
N ILE A 3 7.21 4.61 1.30
CA ILE A 3 6.11 5.01 2.19
C ILE A 3 6.23 4.23 3.51
N LEU A 4 6.47 2.92 3.38
CA LEU A 4 6.86 2.02 4.47
C LEU A 4 8.08 1.22 4.05
N TYR A 5 8.99 0.98 4.97
CA TYR A 5 10.12 0.08 4.82
C TYR A 5 9.73 -1.36 5.12
N THR A 6 10.52 -2.31 4.65
CA THR A 6 10.24 -3.75 4.81
C THR A 6 10.19 -4.16 6.28
N ASP A 7 11.12 -3.64 7.09
CA ASP A 7 11.22 -3.99 8.52
C ASP A 7 9.96 -3.52 9.27
N GLU A 8 9.48 -2.30 8.98
CA GLU A 8 8.25 -1.75 9.57
C GLU A 8 7.02 -2.61 9.27
N ILE A 9 6.92 -3.16 8.05
CA ILE A 9 5.78 -4.02 7.67
C ILE A 9 5.88 -5.41 8.34
N ARG A 10 7.09 -5.90 8.59
CA ARG A 10 7.31 -7.19 9.28
C ARG A 10 7.04 -7.08 10.79
N ASP A 11 7.24 -5.90 11.37
CA ASP A 11 6.92 -5.62 12.77
C ASP A 11 5.40 -5.50 13.03
N MET A 12 4.58 -5.35 11.97
CA MET A 12 3.12 -5.30 12.05
C MET A 12 2.50 -6.70 12.19
N THR A 13 1.43 -6.79 12.99
CA THR A 13 0.52 -7.95 13.00
C THR A 13 -0.22 -8.08 11.66
N ALA A 14 -0.77 -9.26 11.37
CA ALA A 14 -1.56 -9.50 10.15
C ALA A 14 -2.74 -8.51 10.00
N ALA A 15 -3.42 -8.21 11.11
CA ALA A 15 -4.52 -7.23 11.12
C ALA A 15 -4.04 -5.81 10.81
N GLU A 16 -2.92 -5.38 11.38
CA GLU A 16 -2.32 -4.06 11.09
C GLU A 16 -1.89 -3.96 9.63
N ARG A 17 -1.25 -5.01 9.08
CA ARG A 17 -0.89 -5.06 7.65
C ARG A 17 -2.11 -4.95 6.75
N GLN A 18 -3.21 -5.60 7.11
CA GLN A 18 -4.45 -5.54 6.36
C GLN A 18 -5.07 -4.14 6.38
N VAL A 19 -5.13 -3.49 7.55
CA VAL A 19 -5.63 -2.12 7.68
C VAL A 19 -4.77 -1.15 6.85
N GLU A 20 -3.45 -1.21 7.00
CA GLU A 20 -2.51 -0.37 6.25
C GLU A 20 -2.64 -0.59 4.73
N LEU A 21 -2.83 -1.83 4.30
CA LEU A 21 -3.06 -2.16 2.89
C LEU A 21 -4.30 -1.46 2.34
N GLU A 22 -5.42 -1.50 3.07
CA GLU A 22 -6.68 -0.87 2.66
C GLU A 22 -6.58 0.65 2.56
N GLU A 23 -5.85 1.28 3.48
CA GLU A 23 -5.59 2.72 3.46
C GLU A 23 -4.79 3.13 2.21
N LEU A 24 -3.71 2.41 1.91
CA LEU A 24 -2.88 2.67 0.73
C LEU A 24 -3.63 2.42 -0.58
N GLU A 25 -4.49 1.39 -0.64
CA GLU A 25 -5.34 1.12 -1.81
C GLU A 25 -6.39 2.23 -2.01
N THR A 26 -6.97 2.74 -0.93
CA THR A 26 -7.89 3.89 -0.94
C THR A 26 -7.20 5.15 -1.45
N GLU A 27 -5.98 5.45 -0.97
CA GLU A 27 -5.20 6.59 -1.45
C GLU A 27 -4.87 6.45 -2.95
N LEU A 28 -4.51 5.24 -3.39
CA LEU A 28 -4.25 4.96 -4.81
C LEU A 28 -5.50 5.14 -5.67
N LEU A 29 -6.68 4.74 -5.18
CA LEU A 29 -7.96 4.95 -5.85
C LEU A 29 -8.25 6.45 -6.02
N ASN A 30 -8.11 7.24 -4.96
CA ASN A 30 -8.31 8.69 -4.98
C ASN A 30 -7.35 9.38 -5.96
N SER A 31 -6.07 8.99 -5.94
CA SER A 31 -5.05 9.51 -6.86
C SER A 31 -5.41 9.21 -8.34
N LYS A 32 -5.96 8.03 -8.63
CA LYS A 32 -6.43 7.67 -9.97
C LYS A 32 -7.66 8.50 -10.38
N ALA A 33 -8.59 8.71 -9.46
CA ALA A 33 -9.79 9.50 -9.70
C ALA A 33 -9.45 10.96 -10.01
N GLN A 34 -8.56 11.58 -9.22
CA GLN A 34 -8.06 12.94 -9.46
C GLN A 34 -7.42 13.06 -10.85
N ARG A 35 -6.57 12.10 -11.21
CA ARG A 35 -5.93 12.07 -12.54
C ARG A 35 -6.94 11.91 -13.67
N ALA A 36 -7.97 11.08 -13.49
CA ALA A 36 -9.02 10.87 -14.48
C ALA A 36 -9.88 12.13 -14.68
N ALA A 37 -10.11 12.91 -13.62
CA ALA A 37 -10.78 14.20 -13.67
C ALA A 37 -9.92 15.33 -14.30
N GLY A 38 -8.69 15.03 -14.76
CA GLY A 38 -7.77 16.03 -15.31
C GLY A 38 -7.03 16.85 -14.26
N GLY A 39 -7.09 16.45 -12.98
CA GLY A 39 -6.34 17.08 -11.90
C GLY A 39 -4.85 16.84 -12.05
N MET A 40 -4.05 17.85 -11.66
CA MET A 40 -2.60 17.72 -11.66
C MET A 40 -2.17 16.88 -10.43
N PRO A 41 -1.27 15.90 -10.60
CA PRO A 41 -0.76 15.14 -9.47
C PRO A 41 -0.04 16.05 -8.46
N GLU A 42 -0.29 15.86 -7.17
CA GLU A 42 0.40 16.63 -6.12
C GLU A 42 1.89 16.32 -6.05
N SER A 43 2.28 15.09 -6.37
CA SER A 43 3.69 14.67 -6.42
C SER A 43 3.95 13.69 -7.58
N PRO A 44 4.91 13.98 -8.48
CA PRO A 44 5.28 13.13 -9.61
C PRO A 44 6.09 11.91 -9.12
N GLY A 45 5.42 10.96 -8.48
CA GLY A 45 6.07 9.78 -7.91
C GLY A 45 5.18 9.03 -6.95
N ARG A 46 4.25 9.73 -6.28
CA ARG A 46 3.39 9.17 -5.24
C ARG A 46 2.64 7.92 -5.68
N VAL A 47 2.01 7.94 -6.85
CA VAL A 47 1.30 6.77 -7.41
C VAL A 47 2.22 5.56 -7.59
N LYS A 48 3.47 5.77 -7.99
CA LYS A 48 4.46 4.69 -8.15
C LYS A 48 4.88 4.13 -6.80
N GLU A 49 5.03 4.99 -5.80
CA GLU A 49 5.38 4.61 -4.43
C GLU A 49 4.25 3.84 -3.74
N LEU A 50 2.99 4.28 -3.89
CA LEU A 50 1.81 3.57 -3.41
C LEU A 50 1.76 2.14 -3.97
N LYS A 51 1.85 2.00 -5.29
CA LYS A 51 1.83 0.67 -5.95
C LYS A 51 2.94 -0.26 -5.44
N LYS A 52 4.15 0.28 -5.23
CA LYS A 52 5.28 -0.51 -4.73
C LYS A 52 5.09 -0.92 -3.27
N THR A 53 4.55 -0.03 -2.45
CA THR A 53 4.33 -0.31 -1.02
C THR A 53 3.21 -1.33 -0.85
N ILE A 54 2.09 -1.19 -1.58
CA ILE A 54 1.01 -2.19 -1.66
C ILE A 54 1.55 -3.57 -2.06
N ALA A 55 2.37 -3.62 -3.12
CA ALA A 55 2.96 -4.88 -3.56
C ALA A 55 3.85 -5.51 -2.47
N ARG A 56 4.64 -4.68 -1.76
CA ARG A 56 5.49 -5.13 -0.66
C ARG A 56 4.69 -5.71 0.50
N ILE A 57 3.60 -5.05 0.91
CA ILE A 57 2.71 -5.56 1.97
C ILE A 57 2.15 -6.91 1.56
N LYS A 58 1.55 -7.03 0.37
CA LYS A 58 0.99 -8.29 -0.12
C LYS A 58 2.03 -9.43 -0.19
N THR A 59 3.27 -9.11 -0.58
CA THR A 59 4.36 -10.08 -0.54
C THR A 59 4.63 -10.56 0.88
N ILE A 60 4.71 -9.66 1.86
CA ILE A 60 4.96 -10.03 3.26
C ILE A 60 3.76 -10.79 3.85
N GLN A 61 2.52 -10.39 3.57
CA GLN A 61 1.32 -11.14 3.98
C GLN A 61 1.39 -12.60 3.50
N GLN A 62 1.83 -12.82 2.26
CA GLN A 62 2.04 -14.16 1.71
C GLN A 62 3.21 -14.90 2.37
N GLU A 63 4.31 -14.22 2.70
CA GLU A 63 5.49 -14.81 3.35
C GLU A 63 5.21 -15.23 4.80
N GLU A 64 4.40 -14.45 5.52
CA GLU A 64 4.09 -14.65 6.95
C GLU A 64 2.83 -15.51 7.16
N GLY A 65 2.15 -15.92 6.09
CA GLY A 65 1.00 -16.83 6.17
C GLY A 65 -0.29 -16.16 6.68
N ASP A 66 -0.46 -14.86 6.47
CA ASP A 66 -1.59 -14.08 7.01
C ASP A 66 -2.97 -14.61 6.59
N PHE A 67 -3.03 -15.44 5.55
CA PHE A 67 -4.26 -16.02 4.99
C PHE A 67 -4.53 -17.46 5.45
N GLU A 68 -3.69 -18.05 6.29
CA GLU A 68 -3.81 -19.46 6.70
C GLU A 68 -4.84 -19.68 7.83
N ASP A 69 -5.28 -18.60 8.49
CA ASP A 69 -6.23 -18.62 9.61
C ASP A 69 -7.67 -18.14 9.24
N GLU A 70 -7.96 -17.89 7.96
CA GLU A 70 -9.33 -17.63 7.43
C GLU A 70 -10.00 -18.90 6.88
#